data_AF-A0A2G9P2T8-F1
#
_entry.id   AF-A0A2G9P2T8-F1
#
_cell.length_a   1.000
_cell.length_b   1.000
_cell.length_c   1.000
_cell.angle_alpha   90.00
_cell.angle_beta   90.00
_cell.angle_gamma   90.00
#
_symmetry.space_group_name_H-M   'P 1'
#
loop_
_entity.id
_entity.type
_entity.pdbx_description
1 polymer ?
#
loop_
_entity_poly.entity_id
_entity_poly.type
_entity_poly.pdbx_seq_one_letter_code
_entity_poly.pdbx_strand_id
1 'polypeptide(L)' 'VYKYRDNSKFQNVFDILCEMLGLISPLVIKDVMLSPTEIVIAVKDEFEAKQKFINSLHEIQNTLLIKKK' A
#
# COMPACT_ATOMS: atom_id res chain seq x y z
N VAL A 1 7.99 3.08 14.51
CA VAL A 1 9.04 2.16 14.00
C VAL A 1 8.58 0.73 14.24
N TYR A 2 8.16 0.06 13.19
CA TYR A 2 7.81 -1.36 13.23
C TYR A 2 9.08 -2.19 13.06
N LYS A 3 9.24 -3.27 13.84
CA LYS A 3 10.36 -4.19 13.73
C LYS A 3 9.87 -5.47 13.08
N TYR A 4 10.46 -5.86 11.96
CA TYR A 4 10.23 -7.15 11.30
C TYR A 4 11.49 -8.01 11.42
N ARG A 5 11.45 -9.26 10.91
CA ARG A 5 12.58 -10.20 10.94
C ARG A 5 13.88 -9.52 10.50
N ASP A 6 14.98 -9.90 11.14
CA ASP A 6 16.34 -9.42 10.83
C ASP A 6 16.63 -7.96 11.19
N ASN A 7 15.95 -7.43 12.22
CA ASN A 7 16.19 -6.08 12.75
C ASN A 7 15.83 -4.95 11.77
N SER A 8 15.11 -5.28 10.70
CA SER A 8 14.60 -4.33 9.73
C SER A 8 13.60 -3.39 10.40
N LYS A 9 13.84 -2.08 10.23
CA LYS A 9 13.04 -1.00 10.81
C LYS A 9 12.24 -0.35 9.71
N PHE A 10 10.93 -0.37 9.87
CA PHE A 10 9.99 0.25 8.94
C PHE A 10 9.42 1.51 9.56
N GLN A 11 9.37 2.59 8.77
CA GLN A 11 8.90 3.87 9.24
C GLN A 11 7.37 3.87 9.33
N ASN A 12 6.72 3.11 8.45
CA ASN A 12 5.27 2.93 8.39
C ASN A 12 4.87 1.52 7.89
N VAL A 13 3.58 1.22 7.89
CA VAL A 13 3.03 -0.08 7.47
C VAL A 13 3.22 -0.33 5.96
N PHE A 14 3.27 0.71 5.12
CA PHE A 14 3.52 0.55 3.68
C PHE A 14 4.94 0.08 3.38
N ASP A 15 5.93 0.52 4.15
CA ASP A 15 7.30 0.01 3.97
C ASP A 15 7.35 -1.51 4.24
N ILE A 16 6.57 -2.00 5.22
CA ILE A 16 6.44 -3.44 5.51
C ILE A 16 5.77 -4.16 4.33
N LEU A 17 4.68 -3.59 3.81
CA LEU A 17 3.96 -4.15 2.67
C LEU A 17 4.83 -4.21 1.42
N CYS A 18 5.59 -3.16 1.13
CA CYS A 18 6.53 -3.10 0.01
C CYS A 18 7.59 -4.21 0.14
N GLU A 19 8.20 -4.36 1.31
CA GLU A 19 9.18 -5.42 1.58
C GLU A 19 8.59 -6.82 1.40
N MET A 20 7.44 -7.10 2.03
CA MET A 20 6.78 -8.41 1.92
C MET A 20 6.35 -8.74 0.47
N LEU A 21 5.96 -7.72 -0.28
CA LEU A 21 5.54 -7.86 -1.67
C LEU A 21 6.71 -7.79 -2.66
N GLY A 22 7.93 -7.44 -2.23
CA GLY A 22 9.07 -7.21 -3.14
C GLY A 22 8.84 -6.02 -4.08
N LEU A 23 8.08 -5.03 -3.61
CA LEU A 23 7.71 -3.83 -4.36
C LEU A 23 8.53 -2.65 -3.86
N ILE A 24 8.75 -1.67 -4.73
CA ILE A 24 9.48 -0.45 -4.41
C ILE A 24 8.47 0.65 -4.09
N SER A 25 8.71 1.42 -3.03
CA SER A 25 7.92 2.60 -2.66
C SER A 25 8.30 3.82 -3.53
N PRO A 26 7.36 4.71 -3.90
CA PRO A 26 5.94 4.68 -3.57
C PRO A 26 5.18 3.63 -4.40
N LEU A 27 4.19 2.99 -3.77
CA LEU A 27 3.38 1.97 -4.41
C LEU A 27 2.23 2.63 -5.15
N VAL A 28 2.20 2.47 -6.47
CA VAL A 28 1.10 2.95 -7.31
C VAL A 28 0.19 1.77 -7.64
N ILE A 29 -1.05 1.84 -7.15
CA ILE A 29 -2.10 0.86 -7.46
C ILE A 29 -3.21 1.60 -8.19
N LYS A 30 -3.27 1.40 -9.50
CA LYS A 30 -4.15 2.16 -10.40
C LYS A 30 -3.91 3.67 -10.22
N ASP A 31 -4.93 4.41 -9.78
CA ASP A 31 -4.91 5.87 -9.60
C ASP A 31 -4.61 6.28 -8.14
N VAL A 32 -4.22 5.33 -7.29
CA VAL A 32 -3.91 5.56 -5.88
C VAL A 32 -2.40 5.40 -5.69
N MET A 33 -1.72 6.49 -5.35
CA MET A 33 -0.34 6.46 -4.91
C MET A 33 -0.30 6.35 -3.38
N LEU A 34 0.32 5.29 -2.89
CA LEU A 34 0.53 5.02 -1.49
C LEU A 34 2.00 5.31 -1.17
N SER A 35 2.23 6.34 -0.38
CA SER A 35 3.55 6.69 0.10
C SER A 35 3.64 6.56 1.62
N PRO A 36 4.86 6.57 2.17
CA PRO A 36 5.11 6.60 3.61
C PRO A 36 4.40 7.71 4.39
N THR A 37 4.17 8.85 3.75
CA THR A 37 3.74 10.09 4.40
C THR A 37 2.34 10.52 3.99
N GLU A 38 1.89 10.12 2.80
CA GLU A 38 0.61 10.54 2.23
C GLU A 38 0.03 9.50 1.26
N ILE A 39 -1.29 9.58 1.08
CA ILE A 39 -2.03 8.83 0.09
C ILE A 39 -2.60 9.83 -0.90
N VAL A 40 -2.20 9.72 -2.17
CA VAL A 40 -2.62 10.65 -3.22
C VAL A 40 -3.57 9.91 -4.16
N ILE A 41 -4.76 10.47 -4.35
CA ILE A 41 -5.80 9.92 -5.22
C ILE A 41 -6.23 11.01 -6.18
N ALA A 42 -5.96 10.81 -7.47
CA ALA A 42 -6.32 11.76 -8.51
C ALA A 42 -7.78 11.55 -8.95
N VAL A 43 -8.70 12.33 -8.38
CA VAL A 43 -10.15 12.26 -8.66
C VAL A 43 -10.78 13.65 -8.68
N LYS A 44 -12.00 13.73 -9.21
CA LYS A 44 -12.75 15.00 -9.30
C LYS A 44 -13.62 15.26 -8.08
N ASP A 45 -13.99 14.22 -7.33
CA ASP A 45 -14.86 14.34 -6.15
C ASP A 45 -14.50 13.33 -5.05
N GLU A 46 -14.99 13.60 -3.83
CA GLU A 46 -14.69 12.82 -2.64
C GLU A 46 -15.29 11.40 -2.68
N PHE A 47 -16.42 11.21 -3.35
CA PHE A 47 -17.06 9.90 -3.45
C PHE A 47 -16.22 8.98 -4.33
N GLU A 48 -15.73 9.48 -5.46
CA GLU A 48 -14.79 8.78 -6.33
C GLU A 48 -13.49 8.43 -5.57
N ALA A 49 -12.94 9.37 -4.78
CA ALA A 49 -11.76 9.12 -3.95
C ALA A 49 -11.97 7.93 -3.01
N LYS A 50 -13.09 7.90 -2.29
CA LYS A 50 -13.42 6.81 -1.35
C LYS A 50 -13.53 5.47 -2.04
N GLN A 51 -14.21 5.42 -3.19
CA GLN A 51 -14.35 4.19 -3.97
C GLN A 51 -13.00 3.67 -4.47
N LYS A 52 -12.16 4.55 -5.04
CA LYS A 52 -10.82 4.16 -5.50
C LYS A 52 -9.92 3.70 -4.36
N PHE A 53 -9.99 4.37 -3.21
CA PHE A 53 -9.24 3.97 -2.02
C PHE A 53 -9.62 2.56 -1.56
N ILE A 54 -10.91 2.28 -1.35
CA ILE A 54 -11.37 0.95 -0.89
C ILE A 54 -10.97 -0.14 -1.90
N ASN A 55 -11.13 0.12 -3.20
CA ASN A 55 -10.73 -0.83 -4.24
C ASN A 55 -9.22 -1.11 -4.23
N SER A 56 -8.39 -0.11 -3.97
CA SER A 56 -6.94 -0.30 -3.87
C SER A 56 -6.55 -1.20 -2.68
N LEU A 57 -7.23 -1.07 -1.54
CA LEU A 57 -7.01 -1.92 -0.37
C LEU A 57 -7.40 -3.38 -0.63
N HIS A 58 -8.53 -3.61 -1.31
CA HIS A 58 -8.93 -4.97 -1.73
C HIS A 58 -7.88 -5.60 -2.66
N GLU A 59 -7.29 -4.84 -3.58
CA GLU A 59 -6.22 -5.34 -4.44
C GLU A 59 -4.97 -5.71 -3.65
N ILE A 60 -4.52 -4.86 -2.72
CA ILE A 60 -3.39 -5.18 -1.83
C ILE A 60 -3.66 -6.48 -1.08
N GLN A 61 -4.86 -6.61 -0.50
CA GLN A 61 -5.25 -7.80 0.24
C GLN A 61 -5.18 -9.05 -0.64
N ASN A 62 -5.71 -8.99 -1.87
CA ASN A 62 -5.66 -10.10 -2.82
C ASN A 62 -4.22 -10.47 -3.20
N THR A 63 -3.35 -9.48 -3.46
CA THR A 63 -1.93 -9.72 -3.76
C THR A 63 -1.21 -10.40 -2.59
N LEU A 64 -1.47 -9.98 -1.36
CA LEU A 64 -0.89 -10.59 -0.15
C LEU A 64 -1.37 -12.03 0.06
N LEU A 65 -2.63 -12.33 -0.26
CA LEU A 65 -3.19 -13.67 -0.19
C LEU A 65 -2.55 -14.63 -1.20
N ILE A 66 -2.23 -14.15 -2.42
CA ILE A 66 -1.57 -14.95 -3.47
C ILE A 66 -0.16 -15.38 -3.04
N LYS A 67 0.61 -14.49 -2.41
CA LYS A 67 1.98 -14.79 -1.92
C LYS A 67 2.04 -15.79 -0.76
N LYS A 68 0.90 -16.21 -0.19
CA LYS A 68 0.86 -17.12 0.97
C LYS A 68 0.95 -18.62 0.59
N LYS A 69 1.19 -18.95 -0.68
CA LYS A 69 1.51 -20.30 -1.18
C LYS A 69 3.01 -20.46 -1.39
#